data_AF-A0A814LPJ4-F1
#
_entry.id   AF-A0A814LPJ4-F1
#
_cell.length_a   1.000
_cell.length_b   1.000
_cell.length_c   1.000
_cell.angle_alpha   90.00
_cell.angle_beta   90.00
_cell.angle_gamma   90.00
#
_symmetry.space_group_name_H-M   'P 1'
#
loop_
_entity.id
_entity.type
_entity.pdbx_description
1 polymer ?
#
loop_
_entity_poly.entity_id
_entity_poly.type
_entity_poly.pdbx_seq_one_letter_code
_entity_poly.pdbx_strand_id
1 'polypeptide(L)'
;MNITTLRNHLYAFASFLKFHLLRLNLFKSGNENELIIRNERRSTRLYLILLIIAIIIIGSYYSLLLYENTIKKESPSFKEYSNLPKEFSLKCPCKTIAIPYKDFVDIKPDYHELCQNESDLISDEFIDQLYNFYELFSNDSSSSDFYQTAVFQFRTLRELCQTAQNTTGHHIKRFEEIDFIQSQLIPEESFQDQINSSLEVFIELIPKDFLRTIKFIQDITAQSLFMTGASLTSILPVDQYYEEYKETTGYSGKNYTLANGSSSMTYIF
;
A
#
# COMPACT_ATOMS: atom_id res chain seq x y z
N MET A 1 -12.99 62.86 -16.75
CA MET A 1 -11.71 63.35 -17.33
C MET A 1 -11.85 63.35 -18.84
N ASN A 2 -11.66 64.49 -19.51
CA ASN A 2 -12.09 64.68 -20.90
C ASN A 2 -11.05 64.07 -21.87
N ILE A 3 -11.47 63.26 -22.85
CA ILE A 3 -10.58 62.52 -23.77
C ILE A 3 -9.60 63.46 -24.51
N THR A 4 -10.05 64.69 -24.79
CA THR A 4 -9.25 65.75 -25.42
C THR A 4 -8.11 66.26 -24.53
N THR A 5 -8.31 66.36 -23.22
CA THR A 5 -7.27 66.77 -22.27
C THR A 5 -6.19 65.70 -22.11
N LEU A 6 -6.57 64.42 -22.06
CA LEU A 6 -5.61 63.30 -21.99
C LEU A 6 -4.75 63.23 -23.27
N ARG A 7 -5.37 63.41 -24.44
CA ARG A 7 -4.66 63.42 -25.73
C ARG A 7 -3.62 64.55 -25.80
N ASN A 8 -3.97 65.75 -25.34
CA ASN A 8 -3.04 66.88 -25.35
C ASN A 8 -1.87 66.68 -24.37
N HIS A 9 -2.12 66.06 -23.21
CA HIS A 9 -1.04 65.70 -22.27
C HIS A 9 -0.11 64.62 -22.84
N LEU A 10 -0.64 63.62 -23.54
CA LEU A 10 0.18 62.59 -24.20
C LEU A 10 1.06 63.19 -25.30
N TYR A 11 0.54 64.11 -26.12
CA TYR A 11 1.35 64.78 -27.13
C TYR A 11 2.44 65.68 -26.54
N ALA A 12 2.12 66.43 -25.49
CA ALA A 12 3.10 67.26 -24.78
C ALA A 12 4.21 66.40 -24.15
N PHE A 13 3.85 65.29 -23.52
CA PHE A 13 4.79 64.36 -22.92
C PHE A 13 5.67 63.67 -23.97
N ALA A 14 5.10 63.19 -25.08
CA ALA A 14 5.85 62.60 -26.19
C ALA A 14 6.84 63.59 -26.82
N SER A 15 6.44 64.86 -26.96
CA SER A 15 7.30 65.92 -27.47
C SER A 15 8.47 66.21 -26.52
N PHE A 16 8.19 66.32 -25.21
CA PHE A 16 9.19 66.52 -24.16
C PHE A 16 10.20 65.36 -24.14
N LEU A 17 9.70 64.12 -24.18
CA LEU A 17 10.52 62.91 -24.22
C LEU A 17 11.41 62.87 -25.46
N LYS A 18 10.85 63.15 -26.65
CA LYS A 18 11.60 63.21 -27.91
C LYS A 18 12.72 64.27 -27.85
N PHE A 19 12.44 65.44 -27.28
CA PHE A 19 13.42 66.51 -27.16
C PHE A 19 14.60 66.11 -26.25
N HIS A 20 14.33 65.49 -25.10
CA HIS A 20 15.39 65.03 -24.20
C HIS A 20 16.15 63.81 -24.77
N LEU A 21 15.46 62.85 -25.38
CA LEU A 21 16.08 61.67 -25.99
C LEU A 21 17.01 62.01 -27.16
N LEU A 22 16.65 63.01 -27.97
CA LEU A 22 17.47 63.45 -29.10
C LEU A 22 18.75 64.19 -28.68
N ARG A 23 18.79 64.73 -27.45
CA ARG A 23 19.92 65.48 -26.89
C ARG A 23 20.83 64.66 -25.97
N LEU A 24 20.44 63.43 -25.64
CA LEU A 24 21.26 62.55 -24.81
C LEU A 24 22.57 62.16 -25.51
N ASN A 25 23.65 62.29 -24.75
CA ASN A 25 24.97 61.78 -25.09
C ASN A 25 25.58 61.17 -23.84
N LEU A 26 25.40 59.86 -23.66
CA LEU A 26 25.82 59.14 -22.45
C LEU A 26 27.35 59.00 -22.39
N PHE A 27 28.02 59.00 -23.54
CA PHE A 27 29.45 58.72 -23.69
C PHE A 27 30.29 59.99 -23.90
N LYS A 28 29.89 61.12 -23.31
CA LYS A 28 30.56 62.42 -23.50
C LYS A 28 32.00 62.41 -22.96
N SER A 29 32.99 62.63 -23.83
CA SER A 29 34.43 62.57 -23.48
C SER A 29 35.10 63.92 -23.22
N GLY A 30 34.37 65.04 -23.29
CA GLY A 30 34.91 66.40 -23.08
C GLY A 30 35.73 66.96 -24.26
N ASN A 31 35.83 66.21 -25.36
CA ASN A 31 36.59 66.57 -26.55
C ASN A 31 35.76 67.47 -27.49
N GLU A 32 36.38 68.48 -28.10
CA GLU A 32 35.68 69.46 -28.97
C GLU A 32 35.58 69.01 -30.44
N ASN A 33 36.23 67.90 -30.80
CA ASN A 33 36.22 67.38 -32.16
C ASN A 33 34.82 66.88 -32.57
N GLU A 34 34.28 67.48 -33.63
CA GLU A 34 32.93 67.21 -34.15
C GLU A 34 32.73 65.72 -34.54
N LEU A 35 33.76 65.06 -35.05
CA LEU A 35 33.71 63.63 -35.40
C LEU A 35 33.54 62.76 -34.15
N ILE A 36 34.19 63.13 -33.05
CA ILE A 36 34.11 62.42 -31.78
C ILE A 36 32.70 62.57 -31.21
N ILE A 37 32.17 63.80 -31.14
CA ILE A 37 30.80 64.07 -30.66
C ILE A 37 29.74 63.30 -31.47
N ARG A 38 29.93 63.18 -32.80
CA ARG A 38 29.01 62.43 -33.67
C ARG A 38 29.04 60.94 -33.37
N ASN A 39 30.21 60.36 -33.10
CA ASN A 39 30.36 58.95 -32.73
C ASN A 39 29.83 58.66 -31.32
N GLU A 40 29.99 59.58 -30.37
CA GLU A 40 29.43 59.46 -29.01
C GLU A 40 27.89 59.43 -29.04
N ARG A 41 27.26 60.33 -29.83
CA ARG A 41 25.80 60.32 -30.02
C ARG A 41 25.30 59.06 -30.71
N ARG A 42 26.03 58.54 -31.71
CA ARG A 42 25.69 57.26 -32.37
C ARG A 42 25.79 56.08 -31.40
N SER A 43 26.85 56.04 -30.60
CA SER A 43 27.05 55.00 -29.59
C SER A 43 25.98 55.05 -28.51
N THR A 44 25.58 56.26 -28.08
CA THR A 44 24.46 56.46 -27.13
C THR A 44 23.16 55.90 -27.68
N ARG A 45 22.84 56.17 -28.95
CA ARG A 45 21.63 55.63 -29.60
C ARG A 45 21.66 54.12 -29.72
N LEU A 46 22.78 53.55 -30.12
CA LEU A 46 22.96 52.11 -30.25
C LEU A 46 22.83 51.41 -28.89
N TYR A 47 23.44 51.98 -27.84
CA TYR A 47 23.31 51.49 -26.47
C TYR A 47 21.85 51.50 -26.00
N LEU A 48 21.11 52.60 -26.18
CA LEU A 48 19.70 52.68 -25.78
C LEU A 48 18.82 51.68 -26.55
N ILE A 49 19.07 51.49 -27.85
CA ILE A 49 18.34 50.49 -28.64
C ILE A 49 18.62 49.08 -28.11
N LEU A 50 19.88 48.73 -27.86
CA LEU A 50 20.25 47.42 -27.31
C LEU A 50 19.69 47.22 -25.91
N LEU A 51 19.68 48.26 -25.07
CA LEU A 51 19.11 48.22 -23.73
C LEU A 51 17.60 47.95 -23.78
N ILE A 52 16.87 48.63 -24.68
CA ILE A 52 15.44 48.39 -24.87
C ILE A 52 15.19 46.96 -25.37
N ILE A 53 15.98 46.48 -26.33
CA ILE A 53 15.88 45.09 -26.82
C ILE A 53 16.12 44.10 -25.69
N ALA A 54 17.15 44.31 -24.86
CA ALA A 54 17.44 43.45 -23.71
C ALA A 54 16.29 43.44 -22.69
N ILE A 55 15.72 44.61 -22.38
CA ILE A 55 14.55 44.71 -21.48
C ILE A 55 13.34 43.97 -22.07
N ILE A 56 13.10 44.08 -23.38
CA ILE A 56 12.01 43.36 -24.06
C ILE A 56 12.24 41.85 -23.98
N ILE A 57 13.45 41.36 -24.23
CA ILE A 57 13.79 39.92 -24.14
C ILE A 57 13.60 39.41 -22.71
N ILE A 58 14.06 40.15 -21.70
CA ILE A 58 13.89 39.75 -20.30
C ILE A 58 12.41 39.76 -19.92
N GLY A 59 11.68 40.81 -20.31
CA GLY A 59 10.25 40.93 -20.02
C GLY A 59 9.41 39.85 -20.70
N SER A 60 9.73 39.46 -21.93
CA SER A 60 9.05 38.36 -22.62
C SER A 60 9.37 37.02 -21.96
N TYR A 61 10.63 36.78 -21.57
CA TYR A 61 11.02 35.59 -20.82
C TYR A 61 10.24 35.46 -19.50
N TYR A 62 10.17 36.54 -18.71
CA TYR A 62 9.40 36.53 -17.45
C TYR A 62 7.90 36.35 -17.67
N SER A 63 7.35 36.90 -18.76
CA SER A 63 5.94 36.68 -19.13
C SER A 63 5.64 35.25 -19.56
N LEU A 64 6.65 34.51 -20.05
CA LEU A 64 6.54 33.10 -20.44
C LEU A 64 6.74 32.14 -19.26
N LEU A 65 7.27 32.61 -18.13
CA LEU A 65 7.30 31.81 -16.92
C LEU A 65 5.86 31.60 -16.45
N LEU A 66 5.38 30.36 -16.56
CA LEU A 66 4.10 29.96 -16.01
C LEU A 66 4.13 30.17 -14.49
N TYR A 67 3.21 30.98 -13.98
CA TYR A 67 3.02 31.16 -12.56
C TYR A 67 2.14 30.02 -12.03
N GLU A 68 2.71 29.15 -11.22
CA GLU A 68 1.97 28.09 -10.55
C GLU A 68 1.18 28.66 -9.36
N ASN A 69 -0.14 28.63 -9.45
CA ASN A 69 -1.02 28.98 -8.34
C ASN A 69 -1.16 27.77 -7.40
N THR A 70 -0.61 27.86 -6.19
CA THR A 70 -0.84 26.85 -5.16
C THR A 70 -2.15 27.14 -4.43
N ILE A 71 -3.15 26.29 -4.62
CA ILE A 71 -4.41 26.34 -3.87
C ILE A 71 -4.31 25.36 -2.70
N LYS A 72 -4.52 25.85 -1.47
CA LYS A 72 -4.58 25.00 -0.28
C LYS A 72 -6.03 24.74 0.08
N LYS A 73 -6.33 23.46 0.32
CA LYS A 73 -7.64 23.03 0.82
C LYS A 73 -7.42 22.08 2.00
N GLU A 74 -8.08 22.36 3.12
CA GLU A 74 -8.03 21.52 4.30
C GLU A 74 -9.08 20.43 4.21
N SER A 75 -8.70 19.19 4.53
CA SER A 75 -9.58 18.02 4.63
C SER A 75 -10.60 17.89 3.48
N PRO A 76 -10.16 17.83 2.22
CA PRO A 76 -11.07 17.61 1.10
C PRO A 76 -11.80 16.26 1.25
N SER A 77 -13.06 16.21 0.83
CA SER A 77 -13.77 14.92 0.74
C SER A 77 -13.19 14.05 -0.37
N PHE A 78 -13.37 12.72 -0.27
CA PHE A 78 -12.93 11.79 -1.30
C PHE A 78 -13.48 12.14 -2.68
N LYS A 79 -14.76 12.54 -2.76
CA LYS A 79 -15.41 12.98 -4.00
C LYS A 79 -14.77 14.24 -4.59
N GLU A 80 -14.34 15.17 -3.75
CA GLU A 80 -13.64 16.37 -4.23
C GLU A 80 -12.26 16.02 -4.77
N TYR A 81 -11.53 15.13 -4.10
CA TYR A 81 -10.24 14.61 -4.58
C TYR A 81 -10.38 13.84 -5.90
N SER A 82 -11.35 12.92 -5.99
CA SER A 82 -11.55 12.06 -7.17
C SER A 82 -11.94 12.85 -8.42
N ASN A 83 -12.52 14.04 -8.24
CA ASN A 83 -12.91 14.93 -9.33
C ASN A 83 -11.79 15.91 -9.72
N LEU A 84 -10.62 15.89 -9.07
CA LEU A 84 -9.50 16.72 -9.46
C LEU A 84 -8.89 16.21 -10.78
N PRO A 85 -8.64 17.09 -11.77
CA PRO A 85 -7.90 16.76 -12.96
C PRO A 85 -6.55 16.11 -12.65
N LYS A 86 -6.21 15.04 -13.39
CA LYS A 86 -4.95 14.29 -13.23
C LYS A 86 -3.70 15.13 -13.52
N GLU A 87 -3.86 16.27 -14.19
CA GLU A 87 -2.80 17.21 -14.56
C GLU A 87 -2.28 18.02 -13.36
N PHE A 88 -3.02 18.05 -12.25
CA PHE A 88 -2.57 18.73 -11.03
C PHE A 88 -1.48 17.92 -10.32
N SER A 89 -0.36 18.57 -9.99
CA SER A 89 0.61 18.02 -9.04
C SER A 89 0.06 18.14 -7.62
N LEU A 90 -0.64 17.09 -7.16
CA LEU A 90 -1.26 17.06 -5.85
C LEU A 90 -0.25 16.70 -4.76
N LYS A 91 -0.20 17.53 -3.71
CA LYS A 91 0.52 17.23 -2.46
C LYS A 91 -0.51 17.15 -1.34
N CYS A 92 -0.82 15.93 -0.93
CA CYS A 92 -1.86 15.62 0.04
C CYS A 92 -1.22 14.88 1.23
N PRO A 93 -0.58 15.60 2.16
CA PRO A 93 -0.02 14.96 3.35
C PRO A 93 -1.14 14.36 4.20
N CYS A 94 -0.92 13.15 4.70
CA CYS A 94 -1.86 12.49 5.59
C CYS A 94 -1.84 13.17 6.96
N LYS A 95 -3.02 13.37 7.56
CA LYS A 95 -3.14 13.83 8.96
C LYS A 95 -2.65 12.77 9.94
N THR A 96 -2.96 11.51 9.64
CA THR A 96 -2.53 10.33 10.39
C THR A 96 -1.68 9.48 9.45
N ILE A 97 -0.45 9.18 9.85
CA ILE A 97 0.52 8.49 8.99
C ILE A 97 0.44 6.96 9.16
N ALA A 98 -0.10 6.48 10.28
CA ALA A 98 -0.20 5.08 10.63
C ALA A 98 -1.65 4.75 11.00
N ILE A 99 -2.24 3.78 10.30
CA ILE A 99 -3.59 3.29 10.55
C ILE A 99 -3.52 1.76 10.66
N PRO A 100 -3.97 1.16 11.77
CA PRO A 100 -3.89 -0.29 11.94
C PRO A 100 -4.82 -1.00 10.96
N TYR A 101 -4.39 -2.15 10.43
CA TYR A 101 -5.16 -2.91 9.43
C TYR A 101 -6.57 -3.26 9.90
N LYS A 102 -6.77 -3.51 11.21
CA LYS A 102 -8.10 -3.80 11.80
C LYS A 102 -9.16 -2.73 11.52
N ASP A 103 -8.75 -1.49 11.23
CA ASP A 103 -9.70 -0.39 11.02
C ASP A 103 -10.34 -0.45 9.63
N PHE A 104 -9.74 -1.18 8.68
CA PHE A 104 -10.19 -1.22 7.29
C PHE A 104 -10.16 -2.59 6.62
N VAL A 105 -9.61 -3.63 7.26
CA VAL A 105 -9.61 -5.03 6.78
C VAL A 105 -10.34 -5.92 7.78
N ASP A 106 -11.28 -6.73 7.28
CA ASP A 106 -11.98 -7.78 8.03
C ASP A 106 -11.58 -9.16 7.46
N ILE A 107 -11.00 -10.01 8.30
CA ILE A 107 -10.51 -11.36 7.93
C ILE A 107 -11.36 -12.41 8.65
N LYS A 108 -12.00 -13.28 7.88
CA LYS A 108 -12.80 -14.40 8.38
C LYS A 108 -12.25 -15.71 7.83
N PRO A 109 -11.52 -16.50 8.66
CA PRO A 109 -11.12 -17.84 8.26
C PRO A 109 -12.35 -18.74 8.27
N ASP A 110 -12.34 -19.75 7.42
CA ASP A 110 -13.45 -20.68 7.25
C ASP A 110 -12.92 -22.09 7.34
N TYR A 111 -12.77 -22.69 8.51
CA TYR A 111 -12.05 -23.97 8.62
C TYR A 111 -12.73 -25.14 7.91
N HIS A 112 -11.93 -26.10 7.46
CA HIS A 112 -12.40 -27.38 6.90
C HIS A 112 -13.51 -28.00 7.76
N GLU A 113 -14.53 -28.59 7.12
CA GLU A 113 -15.75 -29.12 7.78
C GLU A 113 -15.45 -30.00 9.00
N LEU A 114 -14.40 -30.85 8.92
CA LEU A 114 -13.93 -31.69 10.03
C LEU A 114 -13.38 -30.92 11.24
N CYS A 115 -12.86 -29.72 11.02
CA CYS A 115 -12.30 -28.84 12.05
C CYS A 115 -13.28 -27.75 12.49
N GLN A 116 -14.50 -27.74 11.95
CA GLN A 116 -15.54 -26.85 12.44
C GLN A 116 -16.02 -27.35 13.81
N ASN A 117 -16.43 -26.41 14.66
CA ASN A 117 -16.86 -26.71 16.03
C ASN A 117 -18.09 -27.64 16.11
N GLU A 118 -18.79 -27.83 14.98
CA GLU A 118 -19.97 -28.68 14.85
C GLU A 118 -19.66 -30.10 14.33
N SER A 119 -18.37 -30.44 14.12
CA SER A 119 -18.01 -31.78 13.65
C SER A 119 -18.07 -32.82 14.77
N ASP A 120 -19.04 -33.73 14.68
CA ASP A 120 -19.18 -34.86 15.61
C ASP A 120 -17.92 -35.74 15.66
N LEU A 121 -17.15 -35.81 14.57
CA LEU A 121 -16.00 -36.72 14.42
C LEU A 121 -14.77 -36.35 15.25
N ILE A 122 -14.70 -35.11 15.75
CA ILE A 122 -13.64 -34.66 16.66
C ILE A 122 -14.19 -34.28 18.05
N SER A 123 -15.47 -34.57 18.30
CA SER A 123 -16.11 -34.33 19.59
C SER A 123 -15.56 -35.25 20.67
N ASP A 124 -15.59 -34.79 21.93
CA ASP A 124 -15.27 -35.64 23.08
C ASP A 124 -16.19 -36.87 23.13
N GLU A 125 -17.49 -36.68 22.83
CA GLU A 125 -18.49 -37.75 22.85
C GLU A 125 -18.14 -38.89 21.87
N PHE A 126 -17.80 -38.56 20.63
CA PHE A 126 -17.43 -39.56 19.62
C PHE A 126 -16.15 -40.30 20.01
N ILE A 127 -15.14 -39.58 20.50
CA ILE A 127 -13.87 -40.17 20.93
C ILE A 127 -14.09 -41.10 22.14
N ASP A 128 -14.95 -40.73 23.08
CA ASP A 128 -15.30 -41.54 24.24
C ASP A 128 -16.10 -42.78 23.84
N GLN A 129 -17.00 -42.67 22.85
CA GLN A 129 -17.70 -43.82 22.29
C GLN A 129 -16.71 -44.82 21.67
N LEU A 130 -15.72 -44.36 20.89
CA LEU A 130 -14.67 -45.20 20.34
C LEU A 130 -13.86 -45.90 21.44
N TYR A 131 -13.55 -45.20 22.53
CA TYR A 131 -12.84 -45.76 23.67
C TYR A 131 -13.66 -46.85 24.38
N ASN A 132 -14.97 -46.64 24.55
CA ASN A 132 -15.85 -47.66 25.13
C ASN A 132 -15.94 -48.92 24.24
N PHE A 133 -15.96 -48.76 22.91
CA PHE A 133 -15.90 -49.90 22.01
C PHE A 133 -14.58 -50.67 22.12
N TYR A 134 -13.45 -49.97 22.28
CA TYR A 134 -12.18 -50.61 22.58
C TYR A 134 -12.24 -51.49 23.84
N GLU A 135 -12.83 -50.99 24.94
CA GLU A 135 -12.97 -51.79 26.17
C GLU A 135 -13.90 -53.00 25.98
N LEU A 136 -14.99 -52.85 25.23
CA LEU A 136 -15.95 -53.93 24.96
C LEU A 136 -15.36 -55.05 24.09
N PHE A 137 -14.50 -54.69 23.13
CA PHE A 137 -13.90 -55.63 22.18
C PHE A 137 -12.47 -56.03 22.55
N SER A 138 -12.01 -55.75 23.77
CA SER A 138 -10.62 -56.01 24.22
C SER A 138 -10.19 -57.48 24.09
N ASN A 139 -11.14 -58.41 24.05
CA ASN A 139 -10.89 -59.85 23.90
C ASN A 139 -10.78 -60.32 22.44
N ASP A 140 -11.17 -59.47 21.47
CA ASP A 140 -10.95 -59.68 20.05
C ASP A 140 -9.79 -58.79 19.61
N SER A 141 -8.62 -59.40 19.40
CA SER A 141 -7.38 -58.69 19.07
C SER A 141 -7.54 -57.81 17.82
N SER A 142 -8.34 -58.22 16.84
CA SER A 142 -8.48 -57.47 15.58
C SER A 142 -9.34 -56.21 15.74
N SER A 143 -10.46 -56.33 16.45
CA SER A 143 -11.35 -55.21 16.74
C SER A 143 -10.74 -54.24 17.76
N SER A 144 -10.09 -54.76 18.79
CA SER A 144 -9.36 -53.99 19.80
C SER A 144 -8.29 -53.08 19.17
N ASP A 145 -7.47 -53.60 18.26
CA ASP A 145 -6.41 -52.82 17.62
C ASP A 145 -6.96 -51.68 16.74
N PHE A 146 -8.10 -51.90 16.06
CA PHE A 146 -8.77 -50.87 15.28
C PHE A 146 -9.27 -49.72 16.17
N TYR A 147 -10.06 -50.02 17.20
CA TYR A 147 -10.63 -48.97 18.06
C TYR A 147 -9.56 -48.22 18.83
N GLN A 148 -8.53 -48.92 19.29
CA GLN A 148 -7.37 -48.28 19.91
C GLN A 148 -6.70 -47.28 18.95
N THR A 149 -6.42 -47.71 17.72
CA THR A 149 -5.81 -46.85 16.69
C THR A 149 -6.71 -45.66 16.34
N ALA A 150 -8.01 -45.90 16.17
CA ALA A 150 -8.98 -44.86 15.85
C ALA A 150 -9.05 -43.78 16.94
N VAL A 151 -9.10 -44.16 18.24
CA VAL A 151 -9.08 -43.20 19.35
C VAL A 151 -7.87 -42.27 19.27
N PHE A 152 -6.67 -42.82 19.01
CA PHE A 152 -5.46 -42.01 18.88
C PHE A 152 -5.50 -41.09 17.66
N GLN A 153 -5.96 -41.60 16.51
CA GLN A 153 -6.04 -40.82 15.28
C GLN A 153 -7.05 -39.66 15.38
N PHE A 154 -8.25 -39.90 15.89
CA PHE A 154 -9.27 -38.85 16.05
C PHE A 154 -8.89 -37.82 17.12
N ARG A 155 -8.25 -38.25 18.22
CA ARG A 155 -7.65 -37.30 19.18
C ARG A 155 -6.57 -36.44 18.52
N THR A 156 -5.68 -37.05 17.73
CA THR A 156 -4.64 -36.31 17.01
C THR A 156 -5.25 -35.32 16.01
N LEU A 157 -6.27 -35.73 15.27
CA LEU A 157 -7.00 -34.87 14.34
C LEU A 157 -7.61 -33.64 15.05
N ARG A 158 -8.23 -33.84 16.21
CA ARG A 158 -8.77 -32.75 17.03
C ARG A 158 -7.68 -31.75 17.44
N GLU A 159 -6.56 -32.23 17.95
CA GLU A 159 -5.44 -31.36 18.35
C GLU A 159 -4.87 -30.60 17.14
N LEU A 160 -4.80 -31.23 15.97
CA LEU A 160 -4.39 -30.56 14.73
C LEU A 160 -5.37 -29.47 14.32
N CYS A 161 -6.68 -29.71 14.39
CA CYS A 161 -7.71 -28.72 14.12
C CYS A 161 -7.61 -27.52 15.08
N GLN A 162 -7.51 -27.77 16.38
CA GLN A 162 -7.35 -26.72 17.39
C GLN A 162 -6.06 -25.93 17.18
N THR A 163 -4.96 -26.61 16.86
CA THR A 163 -3.68 -25.97 16.57
C THR A 163 -3.76 -25.09 15.32
N ALA A 164 -4.43 -25.55 14.26
CA ALA A 164 -4.66 -24.77 13.05
C ALA A 164 -5.50 -23.52 13.35
N GLN A 165 -6.61 -23.68 14.08
CA GLN A 165 -7.47 -22.56 14.49
C GLN A 165 -6.71 -21.51 15.31
N ASN A 166 -5.97 -21.95 16.33
CA ASN A 166 -5.17 -21.07 17.17
C ASN A 166 -4.07 -20.37 16.38
N THR A 167 -3.36 -21.09 15.51
CA THR A 167 -2.31 -20.54 14.65
C THR A 167 -2.88 -19.42 13.77
N THR A 168 -3.97 -19.71 13.06
CA THR A 168 -4.68 -18.73 12.23
C THR A 168 -5.14 -17.51 13.05
N GLY A 169 -5.75 -17.73 14.22
CA GLY A 169 -6.19 -16.63 15.10
C GLY A 169 -5.04 -15.74 15.58
N HIS A 170 -3.89 -16.35 15.93
CA HIS A 170 -2.69 -15.60 16.30
C HIS A 170 -2.14 -14.76 15.15
N HIS A 171 -2.12 -15.33 13.93
CA HIS A 171 -1.70 -14.58 12.74
C HIS A 171 -2.66 -13.42 12.46
N ILE A 172 -3.98 -13.64 12.47
CA ILE A 172 -4.99 -12.61 12.21
C ILE A 172 -4.80 -11.45 13.18
N LYS A 173 -4.76 -11.73 14.48
CA LYS A 173 -4.59 -10.71 15.52
C LYS A 173 -3.30 -9.90 15.30
N ARG A 174 -2.21 -10.57 14.95
CA ARG A 174 -0.94 -9.89 14.66
C ARG A 174 -1.04 -9.01 13.42
N PHE A 175 -1.68 -9.48 12.35
CA PHE A 175 -1.86 -8.71 11.12
C PHE A 175 -2.70 -7.45 11.37
N GLU A 176 -3.79 -7.59 12.11
CA GLU A 176 -4.69 -6.51 12.52
C GLU A 176 -4.00 -5.40 13.33
N GLU A 177 -2.97 -5.75 14.10
CA GLU A 177 -2.13 -4.83 14.88
C GLU A 177 -1.03 -4.14 14.05
N ILE A 178 -0.76 -4.59 12.82
CA ILE A 178 0.21 -3.92 11.94
C ILE A 178 -0.38 -2.59 11.46
N ASP A 179 0.44 -1.55 11.45
CA ASP A 179 0.07 -0.25 10.88
C ASP A 179 0.35 -0.21 9.38
N PHE A 180 -0.64 0.24 8.61
CA PHE A 180 -0.45 0.72 7.25
C PHE A 180 0.10 2.15 7.30
N ILE A 181 1.32 2.33 6.78
CA ILE A 181 2.08 3.58 6.92
C ILE A 181 2.09 4.35 5.60
N GLN A 182 1.46 5.53 5.58
CA GLN A 182 1.48 6.45 4.44
C GLN A 182 1.59 7.92 4.85
N SER A 183 2.61 8.60 4.33
CA SER A 183 2.84 10.03 4.61
C SER A 183 2.09 10.96 3.66
N GLN A 184 1.65 10.44 2.52
CA GLN A 184 0.89 11.14 1.50
C GLN A 184 -0.29 10.28 1.05
N LEU A 185 -1.34 10.93 0.57
CA LEU A 185 -2.46 10.26 -0.07
C LEU A 185 -1.95 9.53 -1.31
N ILE A 186 -2.32 8.26 -1.42
CA ILE A 186 -2.00 7.41 -2.56
C ILE A 186 -3.26 7.17 -3.40
N PRO A 187 -3.10 6.83 -4.70
CA PRO A 187 -4.21 6.37 -5.53
C PRO A 187 -4.85 5.11 -4.95
N GLU A 188 -6.14 4.92 -5.22
CA GLU A 188 -6.91 3.76 -4.76
C GLU A 188 -6.32 2.44 -5.27
N GLU A 189 -5.90 2.37 -6.53
CA GLU A 189 -5.23 1.20 -7.10
C GLU A 189 -3.97 0.83 -6.31
N SER A 190 -3.11 1.80 -6.01
CA SER A 190 -1.90 1.59 -5.21
C SER A 190 -2.20 1.19 -3.76
N PHE A 191 -3.31 1.67 -3.19
CA PHE A 191 -3.78 1.23 -1.88
C PHE A 191 -4.20 -0.24 -1.92
N GLN A 192 -4.99 -0.64 -2.91
CA GLN A 192 -5.41 -2.03 -3.10
C GLN A 192 -4.22 -2.96 -3.33
N ASP A 193 -3.25 -2.57 -4.16
CA ASP A 193 -2.07 -3.37 -4.44
C ASP A 193 -1.24 -3.64 -3.18
N GLN A 194 -0.99 -2.59 -2.37
CA GLN A 194 -0.23 -2.74 -1.12
C GLN A 194 -0.94 -3.64 -0.10
N ILE A 195 -2.27 -3.52 0.01
CA ILE A 195 -3.07 -4.38 0.88
C ILE A 195 -3.02 -5.82 0.38
N ASN A 196 -3.24 -6.03 -0.92
CA ASN A 196 -3.19 -7.34 -1.55
C ASN A 196 -1.86 -8.04 -1.32
N SER A 197 -0.74 -7.37 -1.57
CA SER A 197 0.59 -7.94 -1.34
C SER A 197 0.82 -8.26 0.13
N SER A 198 0.35 -7.41 1.04
CA SER A 198 0.47 -7.66 2.48
C SER A 198 -0.36 -8.88 2.92
N LEU A 199 -1.57 -9.03 2.37
CA LEU A 199 -2.45 -10.16 2.61
C LEU A 199 -1.89 -11.46 2.01
N GLU A 200 -1.28 -11.41 0.84
CA GLU A 200 -0.62 -12.58 0.22
C GLU A 200 0.49 -13.12 1.12
N VAL A 201 1.37 -12.25 1.63
CA VAL A 201 2.42 -12.64 2.57
C VAL A 201 1.82 -13.20 3.85
N PHE A 202 0.79 -12.55 4.38
CA PHE A 202 0.08 -13.01 5.57
C PHE A 202 -0.49 -14.43 5.38
N ILE A 203 -1.20 -14.69 4.28
CA ILE A 203 -1.79 -16.00 3.95
C ILE A 203 -0.70 -17.07 3.78
N GLU A 204 0.43 -16.72 3.16
CA GLU A 204 1.54 -17.66 2.93
C GLU A 204 2.23 -18.10 4.22
N LEU A 205 2.23 -17.26 5.27
CA LEU A 205 2.92 -17.53 6.52
C LEU A 205 2.17 -18.52 7.42
N ILE A 206 0.83 -18.51 7.41
CA ILE A 206 0.00 -19.38 8.26
C ILE A 206 0.34 -20.88 8.08
N PRO A 207 0.28 -21.47 6.87
CA PRO A 207 0.59 -22.88 6.70
C PRO A 207 2.05 -23.19 7.03
N LYS A 208 2.98 -22.28 6.71
CA LYS A 208 4.41 -22.48 7.03
C LYS A 208 4.66 -22.56 8.53
N ASP A 209 4.02 -21.72 9.31
CA ASP A 209 4.19 -21.69 10.76
C ASP A 209 3.47 -22.86 11.44
N PHE A 210 2.29 -23.26 10.92
CA PHE A 210 1.62 -24.49 11.32
C PHE A 210 2.48 -25.73 11.06
N LEU A 211 3.00 -25.89 9.84
CA LEU A 211 3.89 -27.00 9.46
C LEU A 211 5.17 -27.03 10.29
N ARG A 212 5.77 -25.86 10.56
CA ARG A 212 6.94 -25.76 11.42
C ARG A 212 6.63 -26.26 12.83
N THR A 213 5.44 -25.95 13.35
CA THR A 213 4.98 -26.42 14.66
C THR A 213 4.80 -27.93 14.68
N ILE A 214 4.15 -28.51 13.67
CA ILE A 214 4.02 -29.97 13.55
C ILE A 214 5.39 -30.65 13.45
N LYS A 215 6.28 -30.15 12.60
CA LYS A 215 7.62 -30.70 12.43
C LYS A 215 8.42 -30.68 13.73
N PHE A 216 8.33 -29.58 14.48
CA PHE A 216 8.93 -29.48 15.81
C PHE A 216 8.36 -30.53 16.79
N ILE A 217 7.05 -30.74 16.79
CA ILE A 217 6.40 -31.79 17.60
C ILE A 217 6.90 -33.18 17.16
N GLN A 218 7.00 -33.45 15.86
CA GLN A 218 7.54 -34.71 15.34
C GLN A 218 9.00 -34.92 15.76
N ASP A 219 9.84 -33.89 15.66
CA ASP A 219 11.25 -33.98 16.03
C ASP A 219 11.44 -34.25 17.53
N ILE A 220 10.60 -33.65 18.38
CA ILE A 220 10.60 -33.92 19.83
C ILE A 220 10.06 -35.31 20.14
N THR A 221 8.95 -35.69 19.51
CA THR A 221 8.30 -36.99 19.77
C THR A 221 9.17 -38.15 19.29
N ALA A 222 9.84 -38.04 18.13
CA ALA A 222 10.81 -39.02 17.65
C ALA A 222 11.99 -39.22 18.62
N GLN A 223 12.48 -38.14 19.24
CA GLN A 223 13.50 -38.22 20.29
C GLN A 223 12.97 -38.90 21.55
N SER A 224 11.72 -38.65 21.92
CA SER A 224 11.07 -39.29 23.09
C SER A 224 10.70 -40.76 22.85
N LEU A 225 10.38 -41.14 21.61
CA LEU A 225 10.04 -42.51 21.21
C LEU A 225 11.24 -43.46 21.36
N PHE A 226 12.45 -42.95 21.10
CA PHE A 226 13.70 -43.66 21.39
C PHE A 226 13.84 -44.00 22.88
N MET A 227 13.22 -43.20 23.76
CA MET A 227 13.28 -43.38 25.22
C MET A 227 12.12 -44.24 25.77
N THR A 228 10.96 -44.32 25.10
CA THR A 228 9.74 -44.97 25.63
C THR A 228 9.28 -46.24 24.91
N GLY A 229 9.85 -46.61 23.76
CA GLY A 229 9.53 -47.88 23.09
C GLY A 229 8.07 -48.03 22.63
N ALA A 230 7.28 -46.96 22.64
CA ALA A 230 5.88 -46.96 22.22
C ALA A 230 5.78 -46.57 20.74
N SER A 231 5.27 -47.49 19.91
CA SER A 231 5.09 -47.32 18.47
C SER A 231 3.98 -46.32 18.13
N LEU A 232 4.28 -45.02 18.07
CA LEU A 232 3.51 -44.07 17.26
C LEU A 232 4.00 -44.17 15.81
N THR A 233 3.70 -45.29 15.14
CA THR A 233 4.14 -45.59 13.76
C THR A 233 3.34 -44.86 12.68
N SER A 234 3.10 -43.56 12.85
CA SER A 234 2.73 -42.71 11.71
C SER A 234 3.61 -41.47 11.68
N ILE A 235 4.77 -41.62 11.04
CA ILE A 235 5.45 -40.46 10.47
C ILE A 235 4.48 -39.94 9.42
N LEU A 236 3.72 -38.89 9.73
CA LEU A 236 2.94 -38.16 8.74
C LEU A 236 3.96 -37.51 7.79
N PRO A 237 4.04 -37.89 6.49
CA PRO A 237 4.92 -37.26 5.53
C PRO A 237 4.35 -35.89 5.13
N VAL A 238 4.38 -34.95 6.08
CA VAL A 238 3.70 -33.65 5.97
C VAL A 238 4.19 -32.84 4.78
N ASP A 239 5.49 -32.92 4.48
CA ASP A 239 6.12 -32.22 3.35
C ASP A 239 5.60 -32.74 1.99
N GLN A 240 5.24 -34.03 1.87
CA GLN A 240 4.72 -34.63 0.64
C GLN A 240 3.24 -34.27 0.41
N TYR A 241 2.43 -34.31 1.48
CA TYR A 241 1.01 -33.97 1.40
C TYR A 241 0.77 -32.47 1.17
N TYR A 242 1.65 -31.59 1.65
CA TYR A 242 1.51 -30.14 1.44
C TYR A 242 1.64 -29.74 -0.03
N GLU A 243 2.65 -30.26 -0.74
CA GLU A 243 2.83 -29.97 -2.17
C GLU A 243 1.73 -30.62 -3.03
N GLU A 244 1.30 -31.84 -2.68
CA GLU A 244 0.19 -32.52 -3.37
C GLU A 244 -1.16 -31.81 -3.16
N TYR A 245 -1.44 -31.29 -1.95
CA TYR A 245 -2.63 -30.48 -1.67
C TYR A 245 -2.64 -29.15 -2.44
N LYS A 246 -1.47 -28.52 -2.56
CA LYS A 246 -1.30 -27.27 -3.32
C LYS A 246 -1.51 -27.47 -4.82
N GLU A 247 -1.10 -28.62 -5.37
CA GLU A 247 -1.29 -28.97 -6.79
C GLU A 247 -2.72 -29.46 -7.12
N THR A 248 -3.37 -30.21 -6.22
CA THR A 248 -4.68 -30.83 -6.48
C THR A 248 -5.88 -29.91 -6.28
N THR A 249 -5.78 -28.93 -5.38
CA THR A 249 -6.93 -28.09 -5.02
C THR A 249 -7.00 -26.78 -5.80
N GLY A 250 -5.94 -26.39 -6.51
CA GLY A 250 -5.92 -25.13 -7.28
C GLY A 250 -6.33 -23.90 -6.44
N TYR A 251 -6.14 -23.93 -5.12
CA TYR A 251 -6.67 -22.91 -4.22
C TYR A 251 -5.88 -21.61 -4.37
N SER A 252 -6.45 -20.71 -5.16
CA SER A 252 -6.13 -19.28 -5.28
C SER A 252 -7.39 -18.48 -4.93
N GLY A 253 -8.04 -18.80 -3.81
CA GLY A 253 -9.24 -18.11 -3.32
C GLY A 253 -8.89 -17.12 -2.21
N LYS A 254 -8.95 -15.81 -2.50
CA LYS A 254 -8.59 -14.70 -1.59
C LYS A 254 -9.83 -14.06 -0.96
N ASN A 255 -10.10 -14.24 0.34
CA ASN A 255 -11.18 -13.51 1.03
C ASN A 255 -10.66 -12.45 1.97
N TYR A 256 -11.16 -11.25 1.76
CA TYR A 256 -11.19 -10.21 2.77
C TYR A 256 -12.25 -9.20 2.32
N THR A 257 -12.88 -8.54 3.28
CA THR A 257 -13.80 -7.45 2.99
C THR A 257 -13.23 -6.16 3.54
N LEU A 258 -13.16 -5.13 2.70
CA LEU A 258 -12.83 -3.79 3.16
C LEU A 258 -14.04 -3.18 3.86
N ALA A 259 -13.83 -2.59 5.04
CA ALA A 259 -14.89 -2.12 5.93
C ALA A 259 -15.85 -1.06 5.32
N ASN A 260 -15.52 -0.48 4.15
CA ASN A 260 -16.28 0.60 3.50
C ASN A 260 -17.04 0.20 2.21
N GLY A 261 -17.37 -1.08 2.01
CA GLY A 261 -18.48 -1.46 1.13
C GLY A 261 -18.19 -1.54 -0.37
N SER A 262 -16.94 -1.69 -0.79
CA SER A 262 -16.61 -2.11 -2.15
C SER A 262 -15.84 -3.43 -2.10
N SER A 263 -16.42 -4.44 -2.76
CA SER A 263 -15.97 -5.84 -2.92
C SER A 263 -16.16 -6.77 -1.72
N SER A 264 -17.06 -7.74 -1.91
CA SER A 264 -17.24 -8.94 -1.10
C SER A 264 -16.85 -10.14 -1.98
N MET A 265 -15.88 -10.93 -1.53
CA MET A 265 -15.67 -12.29 -2.06
C MET A 265 -15.55 -13.27 -0.88
N THR A 266 -16.06 -14.47 -1.12
CA THR A 266 -16.32 -15.56 -0.16
C THR A 266 -15.54 -16.81 -0.57
N TYR A 267 -14.93 -17.53 0.38
CA TYR A 267 -14.12 -18.75 0.21
C TYR A 267 -13.99 -19.50 1.55
N ILE A 268 -13.70 -20.79 1.41
CA ILE A 268 -13.75 -21.83 2.42
C ILE A 268 -12.31 -22.36 2.63
N PHE A 269 -11.84 -22.50 3.86
CA PHE A 269 -10.61 -23.21 4.30
C PHE A 269 -10.95 -24.65 4.78
#